data_AF-A0AAE1FM56-F1
#
_entry.id   AF-A0AAE1FM56-F1
#
_cell.length_a   1.000
_cell.length_b   1.000
_cell.length_c   1.000
_cell.angle_alpha   90.00
_cell.angle_beta   90.00
_cell.angle_gamma   90.00
#
_symmetry.space_group_name_H-M   'P 1'
#
loop_
_entity.id
_entity.type
_entity.pdbx_description
1 polymer ?
#
loop_
_entity_poly.entity_id
_entity_poly.type
_entity_poly.pdbx_seq_one_letter_code
_entity_poly.pdbx_strand_id
1 'polypeptide(L)'
;MIPLSGILKNDKRKFCFYSLYSWGVPGIISIITVALHASPLVPSVTTLGFGEISCWFRGDIELLAYFYGFVSFLFAANLVLLLHTIWMLHQAGGSLQCCVRQHLLDTSFNRHHVQAFCQRFSLFLVMALCWITEVLSWKIPPKEIWIPTDILNSLQGFMVFVIVIASKKKRNMMKKAWNKTVDSAVRKMSSSDSSGVT
;
A
#
# COMPACT_ATOMS: atom_id res chain seq x y z
N MET A 1 4.23 -35.25 -1.22
CA MET A 1 4.70 -34.29 -2.24
C MET A 1 3.50 -33.45 -2.67
N ILE A 2 3.42 -32.18 -2.25
CA ILE A 2 2.26 -31.31 -2.54
C ILE A 2 2.35 -30.87 -4.01
N PRO A 3 1.30 -31.03 -4.83
CA PRO A 3 1.37 -30.70 -6.25
C PRO A 3 1.58 -29.21 -6.46
N LEU A 4 2.71 -28.85 -7.08
CA LEU A 4 3.15 -27.47 -7.36
C LEU A 4 2.09 -26.67 -8.14
N SER A 5 1.29 -27.34 -8.97
CA SER A 5 0.16 -26.78 -9.72
C SER A 5 -0.96 -26.24 -8.80
N GLY A 6 -1.22 -26.91 -7.67
CA GLY A 6 -2.19 -26.47 -6.67
C GLY A 6 -1.77 -25.19 -5.96
N ILE A 7 -0.47 -25.05 -5.66
CA ILE A 7 0.10 -23.85 -5.01
C ILE A 7 0.00 -22.64 -5.95
N LEU A 8 0.40 -22.80 -7.21
CA LEU A 8 0.35 -21.70 -8.19
C LEU A 8 -1.07 -21.26 -8.54
N LYS A 9 -2.03 -22.20 -8.65
CA LYS A 9 -3.44 -21.88 -8.89
C LYS A 9 -4.04 -21.11 -7.70
N ASN A 10 -3.64 -21.48 -6.47
CA ASN A 10 -4.04 -20.78 -5.26
C ASN A 10 -3.49 -19.35 -5.21
N ASP A 11 -2.22 -19.16 -5.60
CA ASP A 11 -1.59 -17.83 -5.60
C ASP A 11 -2.22 -16.87 -6.63
N LYS A 12 -2.57 -17.37 -7.83
CA LYS A 12 -3.31 -16.58 -8.84
C LYS A 12 -4.70 -16.18 -8.35
N ARG A 13 -5.42 -17.11 -7.71
CA ARG A 13 -6.76 -16.84 -7.16
C ARG A 13 -6.69 -15.81 -6.04
N LYS A 14 -5.73 -15.94 -5.13
CA LYS A 14 -5.47 -14.95 -4.07
C LYS A 14 -5.16 -13.58 -4.67
N PHE A 15 -4.27 -13.52 -5.66
CA PHE A 15 -3.95 -12.27 -6.35
C PHE A 15 -5.20 -11.62 -6.95
N CYS A 16 -6.00 -12.37 -7.70
CA CYS A 16 -7.24 -11.86 -8.29
C CYS A 16 -8.21 -11.31 -7.23
N PHE A 17 -8.40 -12.02 -6.12
CA PHE A 17 -9.25 -11.57 -5.03
C PHE A 17 -8.71 -10.28 -4.38
N TYR A 18 -7.41 -10.20 -4.10
CA TYR A 18 -6.80 -8.99 -3.55
C TYR A 18 -6.88 -7.81 -4.51
N SER A 19 -6.72 -8.03 -5.82
CA SER A 19 -6.87 -6.98 -6.83
C SER A 19 -8.32 -6.50 -6.93
N LEU A 20 -9.29 -7.41 -6.93
CA LEU A 20 -10.70 -7.03 -6.97
C LEU A 20 -11.08 -6.23 -5.72
N TYR A 21 -10.58 -6.63 -4.55
CA TYR A 21 -10.77 -5.87 -3.32
C TYR A 21 -10.14 -4.48 -3.39
N SER A 22 -8.88 -4.37 -3.83
CA SER A 22 -8.14 -3.10 -3.83
C SER A 22 -8.69 -2.07 -4.82
N TRP A 23 -9.17 -2.50 -5.99
CA TRP A 23 -9.69 -1.60 -7.02
C TRP A 23 -11.21 -1.48 -6.96
N GLY A 24 -11.90 -2.57 -6.66
CA GLY A 24 -13.35 -2.63 -6.63
C GLY A 24 -13.95 -1.83 -5.49
N VAL A 25 -13.41 -1.94 -4.26
CA VAL A 25 -13.97 -1.19 -3.11
C VAL A 25 -13.89 0.32 -3.32
N PRO A 26 -12.72 0.93 -3.66
CA PRO A 26 -12.67 2.35 -3.97
C PRO A 26 -13.53 2.72 -5.18
N GLY A 27 -13.54 1.89 -6.23
CA GLY A 27 -14.35 2.14 -7.42
C GLY A 27 -15.86 2.19 -7.13
N ILE A 28 -16.36 1.25 -6.33
CA ILE A 28 -17.77 1.24 -5.90
C ILE A 28 -18.10 2.47 -5.06
N ILE A 29 -17.24 2.81 -4.09
CA ILE A 29 -17.42 4.02 -3.27
C ILE A 29 -17.48 5.26 -4.15
N SER A 30 -16.54 5.43 -5.09
CA SER A 30 -16.53 6.54 -6.03
C SER A 30 -17.78 6.60 -6.91
N ILE A 31 -18.26 5.46 -7.43
CA ILE A 31 -19.49 5.40 -8.24
C ILE A 31 -20.70 5.85 -7.43
N ILE A 32 -20.83 5.37 -6.18
CA ILE A 32 -21.92 5.78 -5.29
C ILE A 32 -21.85 7.28 -4.99
N THR A 33 -20.66 7.81 -4.68
CA THR A 33 -20.46 9.24 -4.43
C THR A 33 -20.87 10.09 -5.64
N VAL A 34 -20.47 9.70 -6.85
CA VAL A 34 -20.86 10.41 -8.09
C VAL A 34 -22.36 10.29 -8.36
N ALA A 35 -22.96 9.12 -8.16
CA ALA A 35 -24.39 8.91 -8.36
C ALA A 35 -25.25 9.74 -7.38
N LEU A 36 -24.83 9.84 -6.12
CA LEU A 36 -25.47 10.69 -5.12
C LEU A 36 -25.30 12.18 -5.46
N HIS A 37 -24.14 12.59 -5.96
CA HIS A 37 -23.91 13.97 -6.38
C HIS A 37 -24.76 14.38 -7.61
N ALA A 38 -24.96 13.47 -8.57
CA ALA A 38 -25.70 13.75 -9.79
C ALA A 38 -27.24 13.67 -9.63
N SER A 39 -27.75 13.16 -8.51
CA SER A 39 -29.18 12.96 -8.30
C SER A 39 -29.85 14.20 -7.68
N PRO A 40 -30.82 14.83 -8.36
CA PRO A 40 -31.57 15.98 -7.83
C PRO A 40 -32.64 15.57 -6.78
N LEU A 41 -32.77 14.28 -6.45
CA LEU A 41 -33.91 13.73 -5.73
C LEU A 41 -33.77 13.66 -4.20
N VAL A 42 -32.65 14.11 -3.62
CA VAL A 42 -32.41 13.98 -2.17
C VAL A 42 -32.17 15.35 -1.52
N PRO A 43 -33.23 16.14 -1.27
CA PRO A 43 -33.10 17.48 -0.68
C PRO A 43 -32.64 17.48 0.79
N SER A 44 -32.58 16.32 1.46
CA SER A 44 -32.28 16.20 2.90
C SER A 44 -30.98 15.46 3.23
N VAL A 45 -30.35 14.79 2.27
CA VAL A 45 -29.00 14.25 2.47
C VAL A 45 -28.10 15.34 1.93
N THR A 46 -27.57 16.14 2.85
CA THR A 46 -26.59 17.21 2.67
C THR A 46 -25.89 17.03 1.32
N THR A 47 -26.28 17.86 0.34
CA THR A 47 -25.65 17.85 -0.98
C THR A 47 -24.16 17.92 -0.73
N LEU A 48 -23.39 16.88 -1.12
CA LEU A 48 -21.97 16.74 -0.78
C LEU A 48 -21.12 17.96 -1.16
N GLY A 49 -21.68 18.91 -1.93
CA GLY A 49 -21.22 20.30 -1.99
C GLY A 49 -19.81 20.43 -2.54
N PHE A 50 -19.36 19.43 -3.28
CA PHE A 50 -18.05 19.42 -3.93
C PHE A 50 -17.93 20.64 -4.84
N GLY A 51 -16.94 21.49 -4.60
CA GLY A 51 -16.58 22.56 -5.53
C GLY A 51 -17.41 23.85 -5.43
N GLU A 52 -18.34 23.98 -4.47
CA GLU A 52 -19.13 25.22 -4.34
C GLU A 52 -18.37 26.38 -3.66
N ILE A 53 -17.48 26.09 -2.70
CA ILE A 53 -16.68 27.10 -1.97
C ILE A 53 -15.19 26.70 -1.91
N SER A 54 -14.92 25.38 -1.82
CA SER A 54 -13.59 24.77 -1.91
C SER A 54 -13.64 23.65 -2.94
N CYS A 55 -12.52 23.27 -3.56
CA CYS A 55 -12.41 22.10 -4.44
C CYS A 55 -12.65 20.74 -3.72
N TRP A 56 -13.18 20.75 -2.50
CA TRP A 56 -13.33 19.62 -1.60
C TRP A 56 -14.72 19.65 -0.92
N PHE A 57 -15.02 18.68 -0.05
CA PHE A 57 -16.29 18.58 0.69
C PHE A 57 -16.65 19.90 1.39
N ARG A 58 -17.94 20.27 1.35
CA ARG A 58 -18.46 21.51 1.93
C ARG A 58 -18.54 21.47 3.46
N GLY A 59 -19.01 20.36 4.04
CA GLY A 59 -19.16 20.21 5.49
C GLY A 59 -18.03 19.43 6.15
N ASP A 60 -17.47 19.98 7.21
CA ASP A 60 -16.48 19.33 8.08
C ASP A 60 -16.98 17.99 8.64
N ILE A 61 -18.29 17.87 8.90
CA ILE A 61 -18.91 16.64 9.42
C ILE A 61 -19.04 15.57 8.33
N GLU A 62 -19.35 15.96 7.10
CA GLU A 62 -19.46 15.05 5.96
C GLU A 62 -18.09 14.51 5.59
N LEU A 63 -17.09 15.40 5.57
CA LEU A 63 -15.70 15.05 5.37
C LEU A 63 -15.21 14.07 6.45
N LEU A 64 -15.52 14.34 7.72
CA LEU A 64 -15.18 13.46 8.83
C LEU A 64 -15.84 12.08 8.70
N ALA A 65 -17.16 12.04 8.47
CA ALA A 65 -17.92 10.80 8.48
C ALA A 65 -17.60 9.91 7.27
N TYR A 66 -17.58 10.48 6.06
CA TYR A 66 -17.47 9.69 4.83
C TYR A 66 -16.02 9.38 4.44
N PHE A 67 -15.11 10.35 4.57
CA PHE A 67 -13.72 10.16 4.16
C PHE A 67 -12.85 9.71 5.33
N TYR A 68 -12.75 10.53 6.38
CA TYR A 68 -11.90 10.19 7.54
C TYR A 68 -12.40 8.95 8.28
N GLY A 69 -13.71 8.73 8.39
CA GLY A 69 -14.29 7.54 9.02
C GLY A 69 -13.90 6.25 8.30
N PHE A 70 -14.10 6.20 6.97
CA PHE A 70 -13.73 5.03 6.17
C PHE A 70 -12.23 4.75 6.26
N VAL A 71 -11.38 5.78 6.15
CA VAL A 71 -9.94 5.53 6.20
C VAL A 71 -9.45 5.19 7.61
N SER A 72 -10.03 5.79 8.65
CA SER A 72 -9.73 5.42 10.05
C SER A 72 -10.07 3.96 10.32
N PHE A 73 -11.19 3.46 9.78
CA PHE A 73 -11.54 2.04 9.84
C PHE A 73 -10.48 1.15 9.15
N LEU A 74 -10.05 1.51 7.93
CA LEU A 74 -9.00 0.78 7.23
C LEU A 74 -7.68 0.79 8.01
N PHE A 75 -7.33 1.92 8.62
CA PHE A 75 -6.12 2.06 9.43
C PHE A 75 -6.19 1.16 10.68
N ALA A 76 -7.33 1.17 11.39
CA ALA A 76 -7.57 0.31 12.54
C ALA A 76 -7.49 -1.18 12.17
N ALA A 77 -8.11 -1.60 11.06
CA ALA A 77 -8.02 -2.97 10.57
C ALA A 77 -6.57 -3.37 10.26
N ASN A 78 -5.80 -2.48 9.61
CA ASN A 78 -4.37 -2.71 9.34
C ASN A 78 -3.55 -2.82 10.63
N LEU A 79 -3.87 -2.03 11.66
CA LEU A 79 -3.21 -2.11 12.96
C LEU A 79 -3.47 -3.47 13.63
N VAL A 80 -4.72 -3.96 13.63
CA VAL A 80 -5.04 -5.30 14.17
C VAL A 80 -4.25 -6.39 13.46
N LEU A 81 -4.18 -6.34 12.13
CA LEU A 81 -3.40 -7.31 11.33
C LEU A 81 -1.89 -7.23 11.65
N LEU A 82 -1.37 -6.02 11.87
CA LEU A 82 0.02 -5.82 12.26
C LEU A 82 0.29 -6.40 13.65
N LEU A 83 -0.58 -6.12 14.63
CA LEU A 83 -0.50 -6.67 15.99
C LEU A 83 -0.57 -8.20 15.98
N HIS A 84 -1.48 -8.77 15.20
CA HIS A 84 -1.56 -10.21 15.00
C HIS A 84 -0.25 -10.77 14.41
N THR A 85 0.36 -10.06 13.46
CA THR A 85 1.65 -10.47 12.88
C THR A 85 2.79 -10.38 13.91
N ILE A 86 2.80 -9.35 14.76
CA ILE A 86 3.76 -9.22 15.88
C ILE A 86 3.60 -10.39 16.85
N TRP A 87 2.37 -10.69 17.24
CA TRP A 87 2.06 -11.77 18.17
C TRP A 87 2.51 -13.13 17.63
N MET A 88 2.21 -13.42 16.37
CA MET A 88 2.67 -14.63 15.69
C MET A 88 4.21 -14.70 15.60
N LEU A 89 4.88 -13.58 15.34
CA LEU A 89 6.35 -13.52 15.28
C LEU A 89 6.99 -13.74 16.66
N HIS A 90 6.39 -13.19 17.70
CA HIS A 90 6.81 -13.38 19.08
C HIS A 90 6.63 -14.84 19.51
N GLN A 91 5.50 -15.47 19.18
CA GLN A 91 5.26 -16.88 19.47
C GLN A 91 6.24 -17.81 18.73
N ALA A 92 6.71 -17.41 17.54
CA ALA A 92 7.75 -18.12 16.80
C ALA A 92 9.18 -17.90 17.34
N GLY A 93 9.34 -17.21 18.49
CA GLY A 93 10.65 -16.95 19.11
C GLY A 93 11.48 -15.88 18.38
N GLY A 94 10.86 -15.07 17.53
CA GLY A 94 11.53 -13.97 16.84
C GLY A 94 11.61 -12.71 17.71
N SER A 95 12.81 -12.30 18.11
CA SER A 95 13.01 -10.97 18.71
C SER A 95 12.79 -9.87 17.66
N LEU A 96 11.97 -8.88 17.99
CA LEU A 96 11.61 -7.75 17.14
C LEU A 96 12.73 -6.69 17.08
N GLN A 97 13.90 -7.12 16.65
CA GLN A 97 15.07 -6.27 16.56
C GLN A 97 15.19 -5.72 15.13
N CYS A 98 14.17 -4.95 14.71
CA CYS A 98 14.09 -4.37 13.37
C CYS A 98 15.14 -3.25 13.12
N CYS A 99 15.58 -2.58 14.18
CA CYS A 99 16.45 -1.40 14.08
C CYS A 99 17.87 -1.61 14.64
N VAL A 100 18.11 -2.62 15.47
CA VAL A 100 19.44 -2.88 16.06
C VAL A 100 20.11 -4.00 15.27
N ARG A 101 21.06 -3.59 14.41
CA ARG A 101 22.14 -4.38 13.79
C ARG A 101 21.85 -5.87 13.60
N GLN A 102 21.56 -6.21 12.35
CA GLN A 102 21.18 -7.50 11.75
C GLN A 102 22.15 -8.69 11.94
N HIS A 103 23.10 -8.61 12.88
CA HIS A 103 24.23 -9.53 13.03
C HIS A 103 24.01 -10.64 14.08
N LEU A 104 22.89 -10.63 14.81
CA LEU A 104 22.66 -11.53 15.95
C LEU A 104 21.55 -12.59 15.75
N LEU A 105 20.93 -12.68 14.55
CA LEU A 105 19.89 -13.68 14.28
C LEU A 105 20.51 -14.89 13.56
N ASP A 106 20.70 -15.97 14.33
CA ASP A 106 21.48 -17.19 14.01
C ASP A 106 20.82 -18.14 12.98
N THR A 107 19.61 -17.85 12.51
CA THR A 107 18.92 -18.69 11.51
C THR A 107 18.39 -17.89 10.31
N SER A 108 18.79 -18.30 9.10
CA SER A 108 18.43 -17.65 7.82
C SER A 108 16.91 -17.56 7.60
N PHE A 109 16.15 -18.53 8.09
CA PHE A 109 14.68 -18.57 8.02
C PHE A 109 14.03 -17.45 8.83
N ASN A 110 14.53 -17.16 10.04
CA ASN A 110 13.94 -16.15 10.91
C ASN A 110 14.23 -14.73 10.38
N ARG A 111 15.42 -14.52 9.78
CA ARG A 111 15.83 -13.25 9.15
C ARG A 111 14.88 -12.81 8.03
N HIS A 112 14.37 -13.74 7.21
CA HIS A 112 13.44 -13.41 6.12
C HIS A 112 12.07 -12.96 6.62
N HIS A 113 11.53 -13.63 7.65
CA HIS A 113 10.25 -13.27 8.25
C HIS A 113 10.33 -11.93 8.97
N VAL A 114 11.39 -11.72 9.76
CA VAL A 114 11.66 -10.43 10.43
C VAL A 114 11.82 -9.31 9.40
N GLN A 115 12.58 -9.48 8.33
CA GLN A 115 12.72 -8.44 7.30
C GLN A 115 11.40 -8.09 6.60
N ALA A 116 10.58 -9.10 6.29
CA ALA A 116 9.26 -8.88 5.70
C ALA A 116 8.32 -8.17 6.68
N PHE A 117 8.40 -8.49 7.97
CA PHE A 117 7.68 -7.80 9.03
C PHE A 117 8.12 -6.33 9.14
N CYS A 118 9.42 -6.06 9.31
CA CYS A 118 9.93 -4.69 9.46
C CYS A 118 9.53 -3.82 8.26
N GLN A 119 9.55 -4.39 7.06
CA GLN A 119 9.07 -3.69 5.87
C GLN A 119 7.58 -3.32 5.96
N ARG A 120 6.71 -4.27 6.37
CA ARG A 120 5.27 -4.00 6.55
C ARG A 120 5.02 -2.98 7.65
N PHE A 121 5.78 -3.07 8.74
CA PHE A 121 5.74 -2.13 9.86
C PHE A 121 6.14 -0.71 9.41
N SER A 122 7.24 -0.55 8.66
CA SER A 122 7.64 0.75 8.13
C SER A 122 6.60 1.36 7.20
N LEU A 123 5.95 0.54 6.36
CA LEU A 123 4.85 1.00 5.52
C LEU A 123 3.66 1.48 6.36
N PHE A 124 3.29 0.72 7.39
CA PHE A 124 2.23 1.12 8.33
C PHE A 124 2.58 2.42 9.05
N LEU A 125 3.82 2.58 9.52
CA LEU A 125 4.28 3.76 10.24
C LEU A 125 4.23 5.01 9.35
N VAL A 126 4.71 4.93 8.10
CA VAL A 126 4.64 6.07 7.17
C VAL A 126 3.19 6.47 6.92
N MET A 127 2.29 5.51 6.67
CA MET A 127 0.87 5.79 6.51
C MET A 127 0.28 6.42 7.78
N ALA A 128 0.57 5.87 8.97
CA ALA A 128 0.08 6.37 10.25
C ALA A 128 0.48 7.82 10.49
N LEU A 129 1.74 8.14 10.26
CA LEU A 129 2.28 9.49 10.46
C LEU A 129 1.59 10.48 9.54
N CYS A 130 1.48 10.19 8.24
CA CYS A 130 0.79 11.06 7.29
C CYS A 130 -0.69 11.26 7.64
N TRP A 131 -1.38 10.21 8.09
CA TRP A 131 -2.78 10.31 8.53
C TRP A 131 -2.96 11.19 9.77
N ILE A 132 -2.09 11.03 10.78
CA ILE A 132 -2.16 11.85 12.00
C ILE A 132 -1.84 13.31 11.66
N THR A 133 -0.82 13.57 10.84
CA THR A 133 -0.46 14.94 10.46
C THR A 133 -1.55 15.62 9.64
N GLU A 134 -2.24 14.90 8.76
CA GLU A 134 -3.35 15.44 7.97
C GLU A 134 -4.52 15.89 8.86
N VAL A 135 -4.91 15.03 9.80
CA VAL A 135 -6.00 15.34 10.75
C VAL A 135 -5.64 16.53 11.64
N LEU A 136 -4.38 16.62 12.08
CA LEU A 136 -3.93 17.73 12.91
C LEU A 136 -3.82 19.05 12.13
N SER A 137 -3.31 19.01 10.89
CA SER A 137 -3.23 20.17 9.97
C SER A 137 -4.60 20.79 9.72
N TRP A 138 -5.64 19.95 9.65
CA TRP A 138 -7.02 20.42 9.51
C TRP A 138 -7.56 21.13 10.76
N LYS A 139 -7.17 20.72 11.97
CA LYS A 139 -7.76 21.22 13.23
C LYS A 139 -6.99 22.36 13.89
N ILE A 140 -5.67 22.45 13.70
CA ILE A 140 -4.82 23.35 14.49
C ILE A 140 -4.31 24.51 13.61
N PRO A 141 -4.76 25.75 13.80
CA PRO A 141 -4.10 26.91 13.21
C PRO A 141 -2.78 27.25 13.94
N PRO A 142 -1.83 27.98 13.34
CA PRO A 142 -1.81 28.54 11.98
C PRO A 142 -1.34 27.54 10.91
N LYS A 143 -1.71 27.76 9.64
CA LYS A 143 -1.39 26.81 8.55
C LYS A 143 0.11 26.68 8.24
N GLU A 144 0.88 27.74 8.52
CA GLU A 144 2.33 27.81 8.28
C GLU A 144 3.11 26.67 8.97
N ILE A 145 2.69 26.26 10.17
CA ILE A 145 3.39 25.19 10.93
C ILE A 145 3.22 23.80 10.30
N TRP A 146 2.22 23.63 9.43
CA TRP A 146 1.91 22.35 8.76
C TRP A 146 2.53 22.22 7.38
N ILE A 147 3.20 23.26 6.86
CA ILE A 147 3.89 23.20 5.56
C ILE A 147 4.87 22.01 5.49
N PRO A 148 5.73 21.74 6.50
CA PRO A 148 6.64 20.60 6.43
C PRO A 148 5.91 19.26 6.40
N THR A 149 4.81 19.13 7.16
CA THR A 149 4.02 17.89 7.19
C THR A 149 3.24 17.66 5.90
N ASP A 150 2.73 18.72 5.28
CA ASP A 150 2.03 18.66 3.99
C ASP A 150 2.99 18.25 2.87
N ILE A 151 4.25 18.71 2.92
CA ILE A 151 5.33 18.24 2.03
C ILE A 151 5.61 16.75 2.25
N LEU A 152 5.70 16.29 3.51
CA LEU A 152 5.92 14.87 3.82
C LEU A 152 4.75 14.00 3.35
N ASN A 153 3.51 14.46 3.50
CA ASN A 153 2.33 13.79 2.97
C ASN A 153 2.39 13.71 1.43
N SER A 154 2.77 14.80 0.76
CA SER A 154 2.97 14.81 -0.69
C SER A 154 4.08 13.85 -1.16
N LEU A 155 5.13 13.65 -0.34
CA LEU A 155 6.22 12.70 -0.59
C LEU A 155 5.94 11.27 -0.11
N GLN A 156 4.75 11.00 0.44
CA GLN A 156 4.40 9.69 0.99
C GLN A 156 4.61 8.56 -0.02
N GLY A 157 4.23 8.77 -1.28
CA GLY A 157 4.45 7.81 -2.36
C GLY A 157 5.94 7.49 -2.59
N PHE A 158 6.80 8.50 -2.51
CA PHE A 158 8.25 8.32 -2.62
C PHE A 158 8.83 7.53 -1.44
N MET A 159 8.40 7.85 -0.21
CA MET A 159 8.82 7.11 0.98
C MET A 159 8.43 5.63 0.91
N VAL A 160 7.20 5.34 0.50
CA VAL A 160 6.71 3.98 0.26
C VAL A 160 7.56 3.26 -0.79
N PHE A 161 7.89 3.92 -1.90
CA PHE A 161 8.76 3.37 -2.93
C PHE A 161 10.14 2.99 -2.38
N VAL A 162 10.77 3.87 -1.61
CA VAL A 162 12.08 3.63 -0.98
C VAL A 162 12.01 2.43 -0.02
N ILE A 163 10.97 2.33 0.82
CA ILE A 163 10.76 1.20 1.72
C ILE A 163 10.58 -0.11 0.93
N VAL A 164 9.87 -0.06 -0.20
CA VAL A 164 9.66 -1.24 -1.05
C VAL A 164 10.96 -1.71 -1.68
N ILE A 165 11.75 -0.81 -2.27
CA ILE A 165 13.00 -1.14 -2.95
C ILE A 165 14.13 -1.48 -1.98
N ALA A 166 14.11 -1.01 -0.74
CA ALA A 166 15.10 -1.41 0.27
C ALA A 166 15.11 -2.93 0.52
N SER A 167 14.00 -3.63 0.27
CA SER A 167 13.88 -5.07 0.41
C SER A 167 14.79 -5.82 -0.57
N LYS A 168 15.83 -6.49 -0.04
CA LYS A 168 16.78 -7.30 -0.84
C LYS A 168 16.05 -8.37 -1.66
N LYS A 169 15.02 -9.00 -1.09
CA LYS A 169 14.21 -10.02 -1.78
C LYS A 169 13.51 -9.43 -3.01
N LYS A 170 12.82 -8.30 -2.85
CA LYS A 170 12.10 -7.65 -3.95
C LYS A 170 13.07 -7.18 -5.03
N ARG A 171 14.21 -6.56 -4.66
CA ARG A 171 15.27 -6.18 -5.60
C ARG A 171 15.79 -7.38 -6.39
N ASN A 172 16.09 -8.49 -5.73
CA ASN A 172 16.59 -9.69 -6.40
C ASN A 172 15.54 -10.30 -7.34
N MET A 173 14.26 -10.27 -6.96
CA MET A 173 13.17 -10.70 -7.84
C MET A 173 13.08 -9.80 -9.07
N MET A 174 13.13 -8.47 -8.91
CA MET A 174 13.12 -7.53 -10.04
C MET A 174 14.34 -7.72 -10.95
N LYS A 175 15.55 -7.85 -10.39
CA LYS A 175 16.76 -8.14 -11.17
C LYS A 175 16.64 -9.45 -11.95
N LYS A 176 16.10 -10.51 -11.33
CA LYS A 176 15.87 -11.80 -12.02
C LYS A 176 14.85 -11.67 -13.15
N ALA A 177 13.75 -10.94 -12.92
CA ALA A 177 12.74 -10.70 -13.95
C ALA A 177 13.34 -9.89 -15.11
N TRP A 178 14.10 -8.84 -14.80
CA TRP A 178 14.79 -8.01 -15.77
C TRP A 178 15.77 -8.82 -16.62
N ASN A 179 16.67 -9.59 -15.99
CA ASN A 179 17.63 -10.43 -16.70
C ASN A 179 16.92 -11.43 -17.62
N LYS A 180 15.84 -12.08 -17.16
CA LYS A 180 15.04 -12.97 -18.02
C LYS A 180 14.46 -12.27 -19.24
N THR A 181 13.97 -11.05 -19.09
CA THR A 181 13.44 -10.25 -20.20
C THR A 181 14.55 -9.89 -21.18
N VAL A 182 15.70 -9.45 -20.68
CA VAL A 182 16.90 -9.14 -21.50
C VAL A 182 17.37 -10.39 -22.25
N ASP A 183 17.54 -11.52 -21.57
CA ASP A 183 17.97 -12.79 -22.18
C ASP A 183 16.98 -13.28 -23.25
N SER A 184 15.69 -12.98 -23.08
CA SER A 184 14.66 -13.33 -24.07
C SER A 184 14.69 -12.40 -25.29
N ALA A 185 15.02 -11.12 -25.09
CA ALA A 185 15.21 -10.16 -26.18
C ALA A 185 16.47 -10.48 -27.00
N VAL A 186 17.59 -10.78 -26.32
CA VAL A 186 18.86 -11.17 -26.96
C VAL A 186 18.70 -12.43 -27.80
N ARG A 187 18.00 -13.46 -27.28
CA ARG A 187 17.73 -14.70 -28.04
C ARG A 187 16.90 -14.47 -29.30
N LYS A 188 15.88 -13.61 -29.23
CA LYS A 188 15.07 -13.25 -30.42
C LYS A 188 15.91 -12.53 -31.48
N MET A 189 16.82 -11.66 -31.05
CA MET A 189 17.69 -10.92 -31.94
C MET A 189 18.68 -11.85 -32.66
N SER A 190 19.28 -12.81 -31.94
CA SER A 190 20.16 -13.82 -32.53
C SER A 190 19.46 -14.75 -33.52
N SER A 191 18.18 -15.11 -33.31
CA SER A 191 17.43 -15.95 -34.25
C SER A 191 17.04 -15.24 -35.55
N SER A 192 16.79 -13.92 -35.49
CA SER A 192 16.49 -13.12 -36.69
C SER A 192 17.72 -12.97 -37.59
N ASP A 193 18.91 -12.81 -36.99
CA ASP A 193 20.17 -12.67 -37.73
C ASP A 193 20.53 -13.95 -38.49
N SER A 194 20.27 -15.13 -37.91
CA SER A 194 20.46 -16.42 -38.60
C SER A 194 19.45 -16.70 -39.72
N SER A 195 18.31 -16.00 -39.74
CA SER A 195 17.24 -16.21 -40.74
C SER A 195 17.35 -15.25 -41.94
N GLY A 196 18.19 -14.22 -41.86
CA GLY A 196 18.43 -13.26 -42.95
C GLY A 196 19.66 -13.56 -43.82
N VAL A 197 20.39 -14.64 -43.51
CA VAL A 197 21.64 -15.04 -44.20
C VAL A 197 21.41 -16.23 -45.17
N THR A 198 20.17 -16.74 -45.27
CA THR A 198 19.74 -17.75 -46.26
C THR A 198 18.81 -17.13 -47.29
#